data_AF-A0A2E3KL16-F1
#
_entry.id   AF-A0A2E3KL16-F1
#
_cell.length_a   1.000
_cell.length_b   1.000
_cell.length_c   1.000
_cell.angle_alpha   90.00
_cell.angle_beta   90.00
_cell.angle_gamma   90.00
#
_symmetry.space_group_name_H-M   'P 1'
#
loop_
_entity.id
_entity.type
_entity.pdbx_description
1 polymer ?
#
loop_
_entity_poly.entity_id
_entity_poly.type
_entity_poly.pdbx_seq_one_letter_code
_entity_poly.pdbx_strand_id
1 'polypeptide(L)'
;VDGDGDLDAMLANGSSQPNTVWTNDGNGNFTDSGQALGNSYSFSVALGDVDGDGDLDAMVANYSGQANTVWINLDSGYGTFTDSGQALGNGDSTSVAFGDVDGDGDLDAMVANFNEPNTVWINDGNGTFTDSGQALGNSRSVSVAFGDVDGDGDLDAMVANYGQPNTVWINQADRDGDGVPDTLDGCPDDPNKTQPGNCGCGTAETTVFGDLDCDGDYDADDIRLGMVEYGIVEAGACPADINGDGVVDAQDLTEVLAAWQEPCGE
;
A
#
# COMPACT_ATOMS: atom_id res chain seq x y z
N VAL A 1 9.52 -6.61 21.39
CA VAL A 1 9.82 -5.20 21.72
C VAL A 1 11.31 -5.01 21.88
N ASP A 2 12.03 -5.90 22.57
CA ASP A 2 13.50 -5.83 22.73
C ASP A 2 14.27 -6.82 21.83
N GLY A 3 13.66 -7.22 20.70
CA GLY A 3 14.29 -8.03 19.67
C GLY A 3 14.72 -9.45 20.08
N ASP A 4 14.35 -9.92 21.28
CA ASP A 4 14.80 -11.23 21.79
C ASP A 4 13.99 -12.43 21.25
N GLY A 5 12.91 -12.15 20.53
CA GLY A 5 12.02 -13.13 19.90
C GLY A 5 10.84 -13.56 20.78
N ASP A 6 10.73 -13.03 22.00
CA ASP A 6 9.63 -13.27 22.91
C ASP A 6 8.55 -12.18 22.81
N LEU A 7 7.31 -12.53 23.16
CA LEU A 7 6.19 -11.59 23.14
C LEU A 7 6.20 -10.72 24.40
N ASP A 8 6.50 -9.44 24.22
CA ASP A 8 6.45 -8.40 25.25
C ASP A 8 5.07 -7.76 25.39
N ALA A 9 4.92 -6.83 26.33
CA ALA A 9 3.68 -6.10 26.55
C ALA A 9 3.90 -4.60 26.69
N MET A 10 3.02 -3.81 26.05
CA MET A 10 2.82 -2.41 26.38
C MET A 10 1.44 -2.24 27.01
N LEU A 11 1.37 -1.50 28.11
CA LEU A 11 0.15 -1.22 28.84
C LEU A 11 -0.25 0.24 28.64
N ALA A 12 -1.40 0.43 27.98
CA ALA A 12 -2.09 1.70 27.93
C ALA A 12 -2.72 2.00 29.31
N ASN A 13 -2.35 3.12 29.91
CA ASN A 13 -2.75 3.46 31.26
C ASN A 13 -3.84 4.54 31.30
N GLY A 14 -4.89 4.21 32.06
CA GLY A 14 -5.97 5.14 32.34
C GLY A 14 -5.57 6.24 33.32
N SER A 15 -6.31 7.35 33.35
CA SER A 15 -6.17 8.44 34.35
C SER A 15 -4.90 9.30 34.27
N SER A 16 -4.40 9.56 33.05
CA SER A 16 -3.24 10.43 32.82
C SER A 16 -1.95 9.94 33.47
N GLN A 17 -1.80 8.61 33.56
CA GLN A 17 -0.57 7.95 33.96
C GLN A 17 0.24 7.61 32.71
N PRO A 18 1.58 7.58 32.78
CA PRO A 18 2.39 7.14 31.65
C PRO A 18 2.06 5.71 31.26
N ASN A 19 2.06 5.43 29.95
CA ASN A 19 2.01 4.06 29.44
C ASN A 19 3.34 3.37 29.76
N THR A 20 3.30 2.06 30.01
CA THR A 20 4.46 1.31 30.51
C THR A 20 4.81 0.13 29.62
N VAL A 21 6.09 -0.19 29.53
CA VAL A 21 6.63 -1.28 28.70
C VAL A 21 7.18 -2.38 29.59
N TRP A 22 6.79 -3.61 29.30
CA TRP A 22 7.13 -4.79 30.07
C TRP A 22 7.76 -5.83 29.15
N THR A 23 8.97 -6.26 29.47
CA THR A 23 9.69 -7.28 28.71
C THR A 23 9.42 -8.67 29.27
N ASN A 24 9.30 -9.67 28.40
CA ASN A 24 8.98 -11.05 28.72
C ASN A 24 10.18 -11.96 28.48
N ASP A 25 10.52 -12.81 29.45
CA ASP A 25 11.64 -13.74 29.35
C ASP A 25 11.34 -15.04 28.55
N GLY A 26 10.33 -15.02 27.67
CA GLY A 26 9.84 -16.18 26.92
C GLY A 26 9.13 -17.25 27.75
N ASN A 27 9.14 -17.14 29.07
CA ASN A 27 8.48 -18.07 30.00
C ASN A 27 7.22 -17.44 30.63
N GLY A 28 6.83 -16.25 30.17
CA GLY A 28 5.67 -15.52 30.67
C GLY A 28 5.98 -14.70 31.93
N ASN A 29 7.25 -14.49 32.28
CA ASN A 29 7.61 -13.58 33.38
C ASN A 29 7.86 -12.18 32.80
N PHE A 30 6.95 -11.27 33.10
CA PHE A 30 7.04 -9.88 32.66
C PHE A 30 7.79 -9.02 33.68
N THR A 31 8.77 -8.25 33.20
CA THR A 31 9.53 -7.28 33.99
C THR A 31 9.28 -5.87 33.47
N ASP A 32 8.94 -4.94 34.36
CA ASP A 32 8.80 -3.52 34.01
C ASP A 32 10.17 -2.98 33.57
N SER A 33 10.24 -2.49 32.33
CA SER A 33 11.45 -1.86 31.76
C SER A 33 11.77 -0.50 32.39
N GLY A 34 10.82 0.10 33.11
CA GLY A 34 10.94 1.43 33.72
C GLY A 34 10.66 2.58 32.75
N GLN A 35 10.26 2.29 31.52
CA GLN A 35 9.88 3.29 30.53
C GLN A 35 8.50 3.90 30.83
N ALA A 36 8.39 5.22 30.63
CA ALA A 36 7.19 5.99 30.88
C ALA A 36 6.81 6.79 29.62
N LEU A 37 5.83 6.30 28.88
CA LEU A 37 5.45 6.81 27.56
C LEU A 37 4.24 7.73 27.70
N GLY A 38 4.48 9.03 27.60
CA GLY A 38 3.45 10.07 27.67
C GLY A 38 2.79 10.17 29.06
N ASN A 39 1.65 10.86 29.13
CA ASN A 39 0.83 10.99 30.34
C ASN A 39 -0.65 11.24 30.01
N SER A 40 -1.08 10.82 28.81
CA SER A 40 -2.46 10.98 28.35
C SER A 40 -3.38 9.95 29.01
N TYR A 41 -4.70 10.15 28.85
CA TYR A 41 -5.68 9.15 29.21
C TYR A 41 -5.81 8.14 28.07
N SER A 42 -5.03 7.07 28.12
CA SER A 42 -4.93 6.09 27.04
C SER A 42 -5.85 4.90 27.24
N PHE A 43 -6.45 4.38 26.16
CA PHE A 43 -7.37 3.23 26.18
C PHE A 43 -6.82 2.01 25.45
N SER A 44 -5.98 2.22 24.44
CA SER A 44 -5.46 1.15 23.59
C SER A 44 -4.05 1.48 23.11
N VAL A 45 -3.30 0.43 22.79
CA VAL A 45 -2.03 0.51 22.08
C VAL A 45 -2.04 -0.56 21.00
N ALA A 46 -1.53 -0.22 19.81
CA ALA A 46 -1.16 -1.18 18.79
C ALA A 46 0.37 -1.19 18.68
N LEU A 47 0.94 -2.38 18.47
CA LEU A 47 2.36 -2.57 18.20
C LEU A 47 2.53 -3.08 16.78
N GLY A 48 3.52 -2.56 16.06
CA GLY A 48 3.82 -2.88 14.67
C GLY A 48 5.12 -2.18 14.26
N ASP A 49 5.84 -2.73 13.30
CA ASP A 49 7.02 -2.12 12.69
C ASP A 49 6.53 -1.06 11.69
N VAL A 50 6.49 0.21 12.09
CA VAL A 50 5.90 1.28 11.28
C VAL A 50 6.95 2.08 10.52
N ASP A 51 8.23 1.93 10.82
CA ASP A 51 9.31 2.58 10.08
C ASP A 51 10.22 1.62 9.29
N GLY A 52 9.87 0.33 9.27
CA GLY A 52 10.49 -0.70 8.45
C GLY A 52 11.88 -1.11 8.92
N ASP A 53 12.26 -0.79 10.16
CA ASP A 53 13.57 -1.10 10.72
C ASP A 53 13.65 -2.52 11.33
N GLY A 54 12.51 -3.20 11.44
CA GLY A 54 12.38 -4.57 11.95
C GLY A 54 12.02 -4.64 13.44
N ASP A 55 11.96 -3.51 14.14
CA ASP A 55 11.58 -3.42 15.54
C ASP A 55 10.10 -3.02 15.71
N LEU A 56 9.46 -3.48 16.80
CA LEU A 56 8.06 -3.11 17.05
C LEU A 56 7.98 -1.70 17.65
N ASP A 57 7.29 -0.81 16.95
CA ASP A 57 6.87 0.51 17.38
C ASP A 57 5.50 0.48 18.04
N ALA A 58 4.99 1.66 18.44
CA ALA A 58 3.68 1.77 19.07
C ALA A 58 2.88 2.99 18.62
N MET A 59 1.58 2.80 18.39
CA MET A 59 0.60 3.89 18.38
C MET A 59 -0.32 3.76 19.60
N VAL A 60 -0.50 4.87 20.33
CA VAL A 60 -1.32 4.93 21.54
C VAL A 60 -2.60 5.72 21.26
N ALA A 61 -3.75 5.06 21.46
CA ALA A 61 -5.06 5.68 21.37
C ALA A 61 -5.40 6.42 22.67
N ASN A 62 -5.57 7.74 22.55
CA ASN A 62 -5.82 8.66 23.65
C ASN A 62 -7.26 9.18 23.63
N TYR A 63 -7.79 9.40 24.83
CA TYR A 63 -9.17 9.79 25.09
C TYR A 63 -9.23 11.21 25.66
N SER A 64 -10.43 11.79 25.80
CA SER A 64 -10.69 13.12 26.35
C SER A 64 -10.15 14.26 25.47
N GLY A 65 -10.25 14.07 24.16
CA GLY A 65 -9.79 15.02 23.14
C GLY A 65 -8.27 15.19 23.05
N GLN A 66 -7.52 14.23 23.59
CA GLN A 66 -6.06 14.19 23.50
C GLN A 66 -5.65 13.49 22.21
N ALA A 67 -4.68 14.05 21.49
CA ALA A 67 -4.18 13.45 20.26
C ALA A 67 -3.57 12.08 20.52
N ASN A 68 -3.73 11.15 19.57
CA ASN A 68 -3.03 9.88 19.58
C ASN A 68 -1.53 10.13 19.31
N THR A 69 -0.68 9.29 19.89
CA THR A 69 0.79 9.47 19.81
C THR A 69 1.46 8.24 19.22
N VAL A 70 2.55 8.46 18.49
CA VAL A 70 3.37 7.42 17.88
C VAL A 70 4.73 7.40 18.54
N TRP A 71 5.19 6.23 18.94
CA TRP A 71 6.44 5.99 19.64
C TRP A 71 7.28 5.03 18.82
N ILE A 72 8.47 5.47 18.45
CA ILE A 72 9.42 4.71 17.63
C ILE A 72 10.43 4.00 18.53
N ASN A 73 10.66 2.72 18.27
CA ASN A 73 11.60 1.88 18.98
C ASN A 73 12.95 1.87 18.26
N LEU A 74 13.85 2.76 18.67
CA LEU A 74 15.12 2.97 17.96
C LEU A 74 16.21 1.91 18.25
N ASP A 75 15.91 0.88 19.05
CA ASP A 75 16.93 -0.09 19.48
C ASP A 75 16.37 -1.49 19.75
N SER A 76 16.68 -2.39 18.82
CA SER A 76 16.42 -3.83 18.83
C SER A 76 16.99 -4.58 20.04
N GLY A 77 17.89 -3.98 20.84
CA GLY A 77 18.53 -4.66 21.98
C GLY A 77 17.93 -4.35 23.35
N TYR A 78 17.13 -3.29 23.46
CA TYR A 78 16.57 -2.83 24.73
C TYR A 78 15.11 -2.38 24.64
N GLY A 79 14.54 -2.23 23.43
CA GLY A 79 13.15 -1.84 23.24
C GLY A 79 12.85 -0.42 23.73
N THR A 80 13.75 0.54 23.46
CA THR A 80 13.61 1.91 23.98
C THR A 80 12.77 2.79 23.06
N PHE A 81 11.60 3.17 23.55
CA PHE A 81 10.65 4.00 22.80
C PHE A 81 10.94 5.49 22.92
N THR A 82 10.89 6.18 21.79
CA THR A 82 11.01 7.64 21.68
C THR A 82 9.74 8.22 21.06
N ASP A 83 9.23 9.32 21.62
CA ASP A 83 8.10 10.04 21.05
C ASP A 83 8.47 10.63 19.68
N SER A 84 7.77 10.23 18.63
CA SER A 84 7.95 10.78 17.27
C SER A 84 7.57 12.26 17.18
N GLY A 85 6.81 12.77 18.15
CA GLY A 85 6.26 14.14 18.15
C GLY A 85 4.99 14.30 17.30
N GLN A 86 4.49 13.21 16.72
CA GLN A 86 3.24 13.20 15.96
C GLN A 86 2.03 13.33 16.89
N ALA A 87 1.05 14.11 16.44
CA ALA A 87 -0.21 14.32 17.14
C ALA A 87 -1.36 13.99 16.18
N LEU A 88 -1.86 12.76 16.28
CA LEU A 88 -2.83 12.22 15.33
C LEU A 88 -4.25 12.39 15.87
N GLY A 89 -4.99 13.31 15.25
CA GLY A 89 -6.37 13.62 15.60
C GLY A 89 -6.51 14.26 16.99
N ASN A 90 -7.75 14.40 17.43
CA ASN A 90 -8.09 14.93 18.76
C ASN A 90 -9.45 14.41 19.24
N GLY A 91 -9.85 13.23 18.78
CA GLY A 91 -11.08 12.57 19.19
C GLY A 91 -10.95 11.81 20.50
N ASP A 92 -12.07 11.27 20.95
CA ASP A 92 -12.17 10.32 22.05
C ASP A 92 -11.83 8.90 21.56
N SER A 93 -10.54 8.64 21.33
CA SER A 93 -10.05 7.40 20.74
C SER A 93 -10.10 6.26 21.76
N THR A 94 -10.58 5.10 21.33
CA THR A 94 -10.82 3.93 22.20
C THR A 94 -10.04 2.69 21.79
N SER A 95 -9.68 2.59 20.51
CA SER A 95 -8.95 1.45 19.95
C SER A 95 -8.17 1.92 18.72
N VAL A 96 -7.04 1.27 18.49
CA VAL A 96 -6.21 1.43 17.30
C VAL A 96 -5.82 0.04 16.82
N ALA A 97 -5.79 -0.16 15.51
CA ALA A 97 -5.25 -1.35 14.86
C ALA A 97 -4.33 -0.91 13.71
N PHE A 98 -3.27 -1.68 13.51
CA PHE A 98 -2.38 -1.54 12.35
C PHE A 98 -2.74 -2.55 11.27
N GLY A 99 -2.54 -2.17 10.01
CA GLY A 99 -2.69 -3.01 8.83
C GLY A 99 -2.41 -2.18 7.57
N ASP A 100 -1.89 -2.81 6.54
CA ASP A 100 -1.66 -2.21 5.22
C ASP A 100 -3.02 -1.98 4.53
N VAL A 101 -3.53 -0.74 4.53
CA VAL A 101 -4.87 -0.43 4.02
C VAL A 101 -4.88 0.13 2.61
N ASP A 102 -3.76 0.63 2.11
CA ASP A 102 -3.64 1.11 0.73
C ASP A 102 -2.82 0.17 -0.18
N GLY A 103 -2.26 -0.90 0.38
CA GLY A 103 -1.57 -1.97 -0.33
C GLY A 103 -0.09 -1.69 -0.60
N ASP A 104 0.47 -0.58 -0.10
CA ASP A 104 1.84 -0.19 -0.40
C ASP A 104 2.92 -1.03 0.32
N GLY A 105 2.48 -1.88 1.25
CA GLY A 105 3.31 -2.78 2.03
C GLY A 105 3.75 -2.24 3.38
N ASP A 106 3.38 -0.99 3.71
CA ASP A 106 3.67 -0.36 4.98
C ASP A 106 2.47 -0.47 5.95
N LEU A 107 2.74 -0.44 7.26
CA LEU A 107 1.66 -0.52 8.24
C LEU A 107 0.96 0.84 8.41
N ASP A 108 -0.28 0.93 7.93
CA ASP A 108 -1.20 2.02 8.24
C ASP A 108 -1.96 1.78 9.55
N ALA A 109 -2.78 2.76 9.96
CA ALA A 109 -3.58 2.66 11.16
C ALA A 109 -5.05 3.07 10.96
N MET A 110 -5.96 2.33 11.58
CA MET A 110 -7.33 2.80 11.83
C MET A 110 -7.56 3.04 13.32
N VAL A 111 -8.14 4.19 13.64
CA VAL A 111 -8.49 4.60 15.00
C VAL A 111 -10.00 4.63 15.19
N ALA A 112 -10.48 3.88 16.17
CA ALA A 112 -11.87 3.84 16.58
C ALA A 112 -12.18 4.96 17.60
N ASN A 113 -13.17 5.81 17.29
CA ASN A 113 -13.52 6.97 18.12
C ASN A 113 -14.93 6.86 18.73
N PHE A 114 -15.12 7.43 19.92
CA PHE A 114 -16.35 7.30 20.69
C PHE A 114 -17.34 8.47 20.45
N ASN A 115 -18.42 8.21 19.69
CA ASN A 115 -19.39 9.20 19.18
C ASN A 115 -18.80 10.18 18.15
N GLU A 116 -17.74 9.78 17.48
CA GLU A 116 -17.07 10.56 16.45
C GLU A 116 -16.73 9.61 15.28
N PRO A 117 -16.46 10.12 14.07
CA PRO A 117 -16.01 9.27 12.98
C PRO A 117 -14.71 8.54 13.32
N ASN A 118 -14.63 7.27 12.94
CA ASN A 118 -13.34 6.56 12.97
C ASN A 118 -12.45 7.13 11.85
N THR A 119 -11.15 7.19 12.10
CA THR A 119 -10.18 7.80 11.17
C THR A 119 -9.16 6.77 10.71
N VAL A 120 -8.65 6.97 9.49
CA VAL A 120 -7.62 6.13 8.86
C VAL A 120 -6.41 7.01 8.59
N TRP A 121 -5.24 6.53 9.00
CA TRP A 121 -3.96 7.21 8.92
C TRP A 121 -3.02 6.39 8.06
N ILE A 122 -2.57 7.01 6.97
CA ILE A 122 -1.66 6.40 6.00
C ILE A 122 -0.22 6.67 6.42
N ASN A 123 0.59 5.63 6.48
CA ASN A 123 2.01 5.70 6.80
C ASN A 123 2.84 5.87 5.53
N ASP A 124 4.03 6.48 5.64
CA ASP A 124 4.94 6.66 4.50
C ASP A 124 6.11 5.66 4.49
N GLY A 125 5.93 4.53 5.20
CA GLY A 125 6.97 3.52 5.43
C GLY A 125 8.11 3.96 6.35
N ASN A 126 8.10 5.20 6.84
CA ASN A 126 9.14 5.73 7.74
C ASN A 126 8.53 6.19 9.08
N GLY A 127 7.36 5.64 9.42
CA GLY A 127 6.62 5.92 10.64
C GLY A 127 5.94 7.29 10.66
N THR A 128 5.83 8.00 9.53
CA THR A 128 5.11 9.29 9.45
C THR A 128 3.69 9.10 8.93
N PHE A 129 2.71 9.38 9.80
CA PHE A 129 1.30 9.17 9.51
C PHE A 129 0.61 10.44 9.02
N THR A 130 -0.18 10.31 7.95
CA THR A 130 -1.03 11.35 7.37
C THR A 130 -2.50 10.94 7.44
N ASP A 131 -3.39 11.86 7.81
CA ASP A 131 -4.84 11.61 7.79
C ASP A 131 -5.31 11.40 6.34
N SER A 132 -5.90 10.24 6.05
CA SER A 132 -6.53 9.93 4.76
C SER A 132 -7.69 10.88 4.42
N GLY A 133 -8.25 11.56 5.43
CA GLY A 133 -9.45 12.39 5.32
C GLY A 133 -10.75 11.58 5.31
N GLN A 134 -10.68 10.25 5.41
CA GLN A 134 -11.84 9.39 5.52
C GLN A 134 -12.49 9.52 6.89
N ALA A 135 -13.83 9.62 6.90
CA ALA A 135 -14.63 9.74 8.11
C ALA A 135 -15.62 8.56 8.18
N LEU A 136 -15.24 7.52 8.91
CA LEU A 136 -15.93 6.23 8.88
C LEU A 136 -16.93 6.10 10.02
N GLY A 137 -18.19 6.46 9.74
CA GLY A 137 -19.30 6.34 10.69
C GLY A 137 -19.31 7.44 11.74
N ASN A 138 -20.09 7.27 12.81
CA ASN A 138 -20.15 8.19 13.97
C ASN A 138 -20.72 7.51 15.24
N SER A 139 -20.57 6.19 15.32
CA SER A 139 -21.07 5.41 16.45
C SER A 139 -20.14 5.52 17.66
N ARG A 140 -20.53 4.88 18.76
CA ARG A 140 -19.68 4.66 19.93
C ARG A 140 -18.76 3.48 19.66
N SER A 141 -17.81 3.67 18.75
CA SER A 141 -16.84 2.64 18.43
C SER A 141 -15.99 2.36 19.68
N VAL A 142 -15.73 1.08 19.94
CA VAL A 142 -14.96 0.64 21.11
C VAL A 142 -13.81 -0.31 20.76
N SER A 143 -13.81 -0.86 19.56
CA SER A 143 -12.77 -1.75 19.05
C SER A 143 -12.80 -1.77 17.54
N VAL A 144 -11.63 -1.83 16.93
CA VAL A 144 -11.43 -2.06 15.51
C VAL A 144 -10.50 -3.26 15.32
N ALA A 145 -10.72 -4.04 14.27
CA ALA A 145 -9.82 -5.07 13.79
C ALA A 145 -9.88 -5.14 12.26
N PHE A 146 -8.75 -5.45 11.64
CA PHE A 146 -8.66 -5.68 10.21
C PHE A 146 -8.77 -7.16 9.85
N GLY A 147 -9.18 -7.40 8.61
CA GLY A 147 -9.11 -8.70 7.95
C GLY A 147 -9.86 -8.69 6.64
N ASP A 148 -9.45 -9.51 5.68
CA ASP A 148 -10.12 -9.69 4.39
C ASP A 148 -11.46 -10.44 4.59
N VAL A 149 -12.58 -9.72 4.57
CA VAL A 149 -13.92 -10.24 4.88
C VAL A 149 -14.64 -10.74 3.64
N ASP A 150 -14.38 -10.15 2.47
CA ASP A 150 -15.04 -10.52 1.22
C ASP A 150 -14.18 -11.37 0.27
N GLY A 151 -12.90 -11.56 0.58
CA GLY A 151 -11.98 -12.47 -0.08
C GLY A 151 -11.28 -11.86 -1.29
N ASP A 152 -11.17 -10.55 -1.35
CA ASP A 152 -10.62 -9.83 -2.50
C ASP A 152 -9.11 -9.52 -2.37
N GLY A 153 -8.56 -9.70 -1.17
CA GLY A 153 -7.14 -9.55 -0.87
C GLY A 153 -6.80 -8.25 -0.14
N ASP A 154 -7.74 -7.30 -0.07
CA ASP A 154 -7.57 -6.04 0.65
C ASP A 154 -7.98 -6.20 2.12
N LEU A 155 -7.37 -5.43 3.01
CA LEU A 155 -7.77 -5.43 4.42
C LEU A 155 -9.06 -4.63 4.64
N ASP A 156 -10.15 -5.32 4.98
CA ASP A 156 -11.38 -4.70 5.45
C ASP A 156 -11.31 -4.37 6.95
N ALA A 157 -12.17 -3.44 7.41
CA ALA A 157 -12.25 -3.08 8.81
C ALA A 157 -13.58 -3.49 9.46
N MET A 158 -13.51 -4.24 10.57
CA MET A 158 -14.64 -4.53 11.44
C MET A 158 -14.60 -3.64 12.68
N VAL A 159 -15.67 -2.89 12.92
CA VAL A 159 -15.80 -1.97 14.06
C VAL A 159 -16.92 -2.43 15.00
N ALA A 160 -16.55 -2.66 16.26
CA ALA A 160 -17.51 -2.95 17.31
C ALA A 160 -18.06 -1.65 17.93
N ASN A 161 -19.38 -1.55 18.06
CA ASN A 161 -20.06 -0.35 18.54
C ASN A 161 -20.83 -0.61 19.86
N TYR A 162 -20.66 0.26 20.85
CA TYR A 162 -21.34 0.13 22.13
C TYR A 162 -22.80 0.59 22.06
N GLY A 163 -23.73 -0.36 22.19
CA GLY A 163 -25.17 -0.08 22.20
C GLY A 163 -25.73 0.29 20.82
N GLN A 164 -24.96 0.07 19.75
CA GLN A 164 -25.32 0.31 18.36
C GLN A 164 -24.89 -0.92 17.52
N PRO A 165 -25.42 -1.11 16.30
CA PRO A 165 -24.95 -2.17 15.42
C PRO A 165 -23.46 -2.04 15.11
N ASN A 166 -22.74 -3.15 15.10
CA ASN A 166 -21.36 -3.19 14.58
C ASN A 166 -21.35 -2.89 13.08
N THR A 167 -20.24 -2.35 12.58
CA THR A 167 -20.10 -1.96 11.18
C THR A 167 -18.91 -2.70 10.56
N VAL A 168 -19.04 -3.08 9.30
CA VAL A 168 -17.92 -3.54 8.46
C VAL A 168 -17.73 -2.50 7.36
N TRP A 169 -16.49 -2.09 7.13
CA TRP A 169 -16.07 -1.25 6.01
C TRP A 169 -15.30 -2.12 5.05
N ILE A 170 -15.80 -2.23 3.83
CA ILE A 170 -15.13 -2.97 2.76
C ILE A 170 -14.14 -2.02 2.10
N ASN A 171 -12.87 -2.44 2.06
CA ASN A 171 -11.83 -1.72 1.36
C ASN A 171 -11.83 -2.12 -0.12
N GLN A 172 -11.41 -1.20 -0.97
CA GLN A 172 -11.15 -1.47 -2.38
C GLN A 172 -9.87 -0.71 -2.71
N ALA A 173 -8.74 -1.34 -2.40
CA ALA A 173 -7.44 -0.72 -2.60
C ALA A 173 -7.24 -0.43 -4.09
N ASP A 174 -6.59 0.69 -4.34
CA ASP A 174 -6.22 1.21 -5.65
C ASP A 174 -4.82 1.77 -5.45
N ARG A 175 -3.83 0.89 -5.60
CA ARG A 175 -2.44 1.15 -5.23
C ARG A 175 -1.80 2.25 -6.08
N ASP A 176 -2.18 2.34 -7.35
CA ASP A 176 -1.63 3.33 -8.26
C ASP A 176 -2.49 4.60 -8.38
N GLY A 177 -3.73 4.56 -7.87
CA GLY A 177 -4.61 5.70 -7.74
C GLY A 177 -5.24 6.13 -9.07
N ASP A 178 -5.32 5.25 -10.05
CA ASP A 178 -5.90 5.55 -11.36
C ASP A 178 -7.44 5.54 -11.38
N GLY A 179 -8.05 5.06 -10.29
CA GLY A 179 -9.48 5.00 -10.07
C GLY A 179 -10.10 3.63 -10.36
N VAL A 180 -9.31 2.61 -10.68
CA VAL A 180 -9.73 1.22 -10.79
C VAL A 180 -9.16 0.41 -9.61
N PRO A 181 -10.01 -0.23 -8.80
CA PRO A 181 -9.52 -1.07 -7.72
C PRO A 181 -8.61 -2.18 -8.24
N ASP A 182 -7.57 -2.54 -7.49
CA ASP A 182 -6.57 -3.55 -7.84
C ASP A 182 -7.19 -4.88 -8.28
N THR A 183 -8.31 -5.25 -7.65
CA THR A 183 -9.04 -6.49 -7.91
C THR A 183 -9.72 -6.53 -9.28
N LEU A 184 -9.89 -5.36 -9.90
CA LEU A 184 -10.42 -5.13 -11.25
C LEU A 184 -9.37 -4.58 -12.21
N ASP A 185 -8.15 -4.33 -11.72
CA ASP A 185 -7.04 -3.81 -12.50
C ASP A 185 -6.12 -4.94 -13.01
N GLY A 186 -5.89 -4.98 -14.32
CA GLY A 186 -4.95 -5.92 -14.92
C GLY A 186 -3.47 -5.51 -14.77
N CYS A 187 -3.23 -4.28 -14.34
CA CYS A 187 -1.95 -3.61 -14.10
C CYS A 187 -2.01 -2.75 -12.83
N PRO A 188 -2.21 -3.36 -11.64
CA PRO A 188 -2.51 -2.66 -10.37
C PRO A 188 -1.38 -1.77 -9.81
N ASP A 189 -0.25 -1.67 -10.50
CA ASP A 189 0.91 -0.86 -10.10
C ASP A 189 1.29 0.16 -11.22
N ASP A 190 0.46 0.33 -12.26
CA ASP A 190 0.70 1.23 -13.39
C ASP A 190 -0.44 2.25 -13.54
N PRO A 191 -0.27 3.48 -13.03
CA PRO A 191 -1.35 4.48 -12.98
C PRO A 191 -1.80 5.00 -14.35
N ASN A 192 -1.20 4.51 -15.44
CA ASN A 192 -1.54 4.86 -16.81
C ASN A 192 -2.23 3.72 -17.56
N LYS A 193 -2.37 2.53 -16.96
CA LYS A 193 -2.95 1.35 -17.61
C LYS A 193 -3.76 0.53 -16.62
N THR A 194 -5.00 0.25 -17.00
CA THR A 194 -5.90 -0.66 -16.25
C THR A 194 -5.90 -2.10 -16.77
N GLN A 195 -5.17 -2.36 -17.86
CA GLN A 195 -5.07 -3.67 -18.51
C GLN A 195 -3.69 -3.82 -19.18
N PRO A 196 -3.10 -5.03 -19.18
CA PRO A 196 -1.88 -5.30 -19.92
C PRO A 196 -2.11 -5.09 -21.42
N GLY A 197 -1.30 -4.23 -22.03
CA GLY A 197 -1.20 -4.15 -23.49
C GLY A 197 -0.17 -5.16 -24.04
N ASN A 198 0.34 -4.92 -25.23
CA ASN A 198 1.35 -5.80 -25.84
C ASN A 198 2.66 -5.78 -25.04
N CYS A 199 3.00 -4.63 -24.47
CA CYS A 199 4.17 -4.44 -23.61
C CYS A 199 3.94 -4.88 -22.15
N GLY A 200 2.75 -5.37 -21.82
CA GLY A 200 2.35 -5.60 -20.43
C GLY A 200 2.13 -4.30 -19.66
N CYS A 201 2.37 -4.35 -18.35
CA CYS A 201 2.23 -3.23 -17.42
C CYS A 201 3.55 -2.47 -17.24
N GLY A 202 3.49 -1.18 -16.90
CA GLY A 202 4.65 -0.34 -16.60
C GLY A 202 5.43 0.16 -17.81
N THR A 203 5.11 -0.31 -19.01
CA THR A 203 5.74 0.11 -20.27
C THR A 203 4.70 0.69 -21.20
N ALA A 204 4.81 1.96 -21.59
CA ALA A 204 3.82 2.59 -22.46
C ALA A 204 3.70 1.85 -23.80
N GLU A 205 2.47 1.62 -24.27
CA GLU A 205 2.26 1.18 -25.66
C GLU A 205 2.64 2.35 -26.56
N THR A 206 3.68 2.21 -27.37
CA THR A 206 4.01 3.26 -28.32
C THR A 206 2.93 3.30 -29.39
N THR A 207 2.29 4.46 -29.58
CA THR A 207 1.27 4.66 -30.63
C THR A 207 1.86 4.75 -32.04
N VAL A 208 3.17 4.56 -32.14
CA VAL A 208 3.91 4.54 -33.40
C VAL A 208 4.22 3.07 -33.67
N PHE A 209 3.80 2.59 -34.83
CA PHE A 209 3.91 1.22 -35.37
C PHE A 209 5.34 0.64 -35.39
N GLY A 210 6.04 0.60 -34.26
CA GLY A 210 7.48 0.53 -34.33
C GLY A 210 8.26 -0.05 -33.18
N ASP A 211 7.77 0.00 -31.95
CA ASP A 211 8.35 -0.76 -30.85
C ASP A 211 7.30 -1.76 -30.39
N LEU A 212 7.18 -2.85 -31.16
CA LEU A 212 6.18 -3.92 -31.02
C LEU A 212 6.61 -4.97 -29.99
N ASP A 213 7.91 -5.08 -29.70
CA ASP A 213 8.42 -5.95 -28.62
C ASP A 213 8.84 -5.22 -27.33
N CYS A 214 8.77 -3.89 -27.36
CA CYS A 214 8.84 -2.99 -26.21
C CYS A 214 10.24 -2.92 -25.58
N ASP A 215 11.29 -3.05 -26.39
CA ASP A 215 12.69 -2.98 -25.95
C ASP A 215 13.30 -1.56 -26.03
N GLY A 216 12.53 -0.60 -26.57
CA GLY A 216 12.88 0.81 -26.61
C GLY A 216 13.64 1.24 -27.86
N ASP A 217 13.73 0.38 -28.89
CA ASP A 217 14.18 0.78 -30.21
C ASP A 217 13.17 0.44 -31.33
N TYR A 218 13.63 0.45 -32.58
CA TYR A 218 12.82 0.17 -33.77
C TYR A 218 13.73 -0.67 -34.66
N ASP A 219 13.63 -1.98 -34.56
CA ASP A 219 14.55 -2.88 -35.24
C ASP A 219 13.87 -4.06 -35.95
N ALA A 220 14.69 -5.06 -36.30
CA ALA A 220 14.24 -6.19 -37.09
C ALA A 220 13.25 -7.09 -36.34
N ASP A 221 13.28 -7.10 -35.02
CA ASP A 221 12.43 -7.97 -34.21
C ASP A 221 11.01 -7.38 -34.09
N ASP A 222 10.85 -6.05 -34.11
CA ASP A 222 9.54 -5.37 -34.24
C ASP A 222 8.83 -5.72 -35.56
N ILE A 223 9.57 -5.62 -36.67
CA ILE A 223 9.04 -5.91 -38.01
C ILE A 223 8.61 -7.38 -38.08
N ARG A 224 9.39 -8.29 -37.49
CA ARG A 224 9.05 -9.71 -37.43
C ARG A 224 7.78 -9.97 -36.62
N LEU A 225 7.62 -9.30 -35.48
CA LEU A 225 6.39 -9.42 -34.68
C LEU A 225 5.17 -8.95 -35.46
N GLY A 226 5.26 -7.78 -36.12
CA GLY A 226 4.18 -7.26 -36.95
C GLY A 226 3.82 -8.21 -38.10
N MET A 227 4.80 -8.78 -38.79
CA MET A 227 4.54 -9.74 -39.88
C MET A 227 3.81 -11.01 -39.41
N VAL A 228 4.12 -11.51 -38.22
CA VAL A 228 3.48 -12.69 -37.62
C VAL A 228 2.03 -12.40 -37.23
N GLU A 229 1.76 -11.25 -36.60
CA GLU A 229 0.40 -10.87 -36.17
C GLU A 229 -0.57 -10.77 -37.36
N TYR A 230 -0.11 -10.20 -38.47
CA TYR A 230 -0.92 -10.01 -39.68
C TYR A 230 -0.91 -11.22 -40.64
N GLY A 231 -0.30 -12.34 -40.26
CA GLY A 231 -0.30 -13.58 -41.04
C GLY A 231 0.42 -13.46 -42.39
N ILE A 232 1.41 -12.59 -42.49
CA ILE A 232 2.25 -12.46 -43.69
C ILE A 232 3.22 -13.65 -43.73
N VAL A 233 2.97 -14.59 -44.64
CA VAL A 233 3.83 -15.77 -44.85
C VAL A 233 4.89 -15.46 -45.91
N GLU A 234 6.15 -15.74 -45.55
CA GLU A 234 7.38 -15.41 -46.30
C GLU A 234 7.38 -15.73 -47.80
N ALA A 235 8.00 -14.81 -48.56
CA ALA A 235 8.49 -15.07 -49.93
C ALA A 235 10.02 -14.91 -50.01
N GLY A 236 10.77 -15.87 -49.47
CA GLY A 236 12.05 -16.35 -50.06
C GLY A 236 13.27 -15.43 -50.16
N ALA A 237 13.32 -14.26 -49.53
CA ALA A 237 14.54 -13.46 -49.33
C ALA A 237 14.57 -12.89 -47.89
N CYS A 238 15.70 -12.33 -47.46
CA CYS A 238 16.01 -11.97 -46.07
C CYS A 238 14.78 -11.39 -45.32
N PRO A 239 14.35 -11.95 -44.18
CA PRO A 239 12.96 -11.90 -43.72
C PRO A 239 12.34 -10.52 -43.45
N ALA A 240 13.12 -9.42 -43.45
CA ALA A 240 12.64 -8.06 -43.18
C ALA A 240 13.09 -7.01 -44.23
N ASP A 241 13.83 -7.41 -45.27
CA ASP A 241 14.25 -6.55 -46.39
C ASP A 241 13.22 -6.72 -47.53
N ILE A 242 12.19 -5.89 -47.48
CA ILE A 242 10.98 -6.00 -48.31
C ILE A 242 11.21 -5.28 -49.63
N ASN A 243 11.99 -4.21 -49.62
CA ASN A 243 12.33 -3.44 -50.81
C ASN A 243 13.50 -4.03 -51.62
N GLY A 244 14.21 -5.01 -51.04
CA GLY A 244 15.28 -5.77 -51.68
C GLY A 244 16.59 -4.99 -51.82
N ASP A 245 16.82 -3.95 -51.01
CA ASP A 245 18.02 -3.11 -51.03
C ASP A 245 19.19 -3.67 -50.20
N GLY A 246 18.95 -4.75 -49.44
CA GLY A 246 19.93 -5.44 -48.63
C GLY A 246 20.11 -4.87 -47.22
N VAL A 247 19.28 -3.89 -46.82
CA VAL A 247 19.22 -3.29 -45.50
C VAL A 247 17.79 -3.47 -44.96
N VAL A 248 17.65 -3.55 -43.63
CA VAL A 248 16.33 -3.55 -42.98
C VAL A 248 16.18 -2.18 -42.33
N ASP A 249 15.32 -1.32 -42.90
CA ASP A 249 15.08 0.03 -42.40
C ASP A 249 13.62 0.51 -42.58
N ALA A 250 13.34 1.78 -42.26
CA ALA A 250 12.00 2.36 -42.34
C ALA A 250 11.39 2.34 -43.77
N GLN A 251 12.20 2.16 -44.82
CA GLN A 251 11.73 2.06 -46.20
C GLN A 251 11.06 0.71 -46.46
N ASP A 252 11.49 -0.37 -45.80
CA ASP A 252 10.84 -1.68 -45.87
C ASP A 252 9.42 -1.64 -45.27
N LEU A 253 9.26 -0.97 -44.13
CA LEU A 253 7.93 -0.72 -43.53
C LEU A 253 7.06 0.13 -44.44
N THR A 254 7.64 1.13 -45.12
CA THR A 254 6.90 2.00 -46.04
C THR A 254 6.31 1.19 -47.22
N GLU A 255 7.03 0.18 -47.71
CA GLU A 255 6.51 -0.71 -48.75
C GLU A 255 5.39 -1.64 -48.24
N VAL A 256 5.48 -2.12 -47.00
CA VAL A 256 4.40 -2.88 -46.35
C VAL A 256 3.14 -2.04 -46.22
N LEU A 257 3.27 -0.82 -45.68
CA LEU A 257 2.15 0.11 -45.50
C LEU A 257 1.54 0.54 -46.84
N ALA A 258 2.38 0.77 -47.87
CA ALA A 258 1.91 1.13 -49.22
C ALA A 258 1.13 -0.01 -49.89
N ALA A 259 1.48 -1.28 -49.62
CA ALA A 259 0.73 -2.44 -50.08
C ALA A 259 -0.66 -2.56 -49.42
N TRP A 260 -0.89 -1.89 -48.28
CA TRP A 260 -2.13 -1.92 -47.51
C TRP A 260 -3.14 -0.78 -47.83
N GLN A 261 -2.84 0.11 -48.79
CA GLN A 261 -3.75 1.16 -49.29
C GLN A 261 -4.34 2.15 -48.27
N GLU A 262 -3.73 2.34 -47.10
CA GLU A 262 -4.09 3.44 -46.19
C GLU A 262 -3.05 4.58 -46.30
N PRO A 263 -3.48 5.85 -46.39
CA PRO A 263 -2.56 6.97 -46.59
C PRO A 263 -1.81 7.28 -45.30
N CYS A 264 -0.47 7.29 -45.37
CA CYS A 264 0.38 7.83 -44.30
C CYS A 264 -0.01 9.30 -44.04
N GLY A 265 -0.60 9.58 -42.87
CA GLY A 265 -0.85 10.92 -42.36
C GLY A 265 0.18 11.26 -41.29
N GLU A 266 0.77 12.45 -41.42
CA GLU A 266 1.81 13.06 -40.56
C GLU A 266 1.50 13.09 -39.06
#